data_AF-A0A369SYC2-F1
#
_entry.id   AF-A0A369SYC2-F1
#
_cell.length_a   1.000
_cell.length_b   1.000
_cell.length_c   1.000
_cell.angle_alpha   90.00
_cell.angle_beta   90.00
_cell.angle_gamma   90.00
#
_symmetry.space_group_name_H-M   'P 1'
#
loop_
_entity.id
_entity.type
_entity.pdbx_description
1 polymer ?
#
loop_
_entity_poly.entity_id
_entity_poly.type
_entity_poly.pdbx_seq_one_letter_code
_entity_poly.pdbx_strand_id
1 'polypeptide(L)'
;MMKKGVSPIIATILLIIMTVGIAALMYTWMSGMLTQLTAQTGQQILQSTAFDFSVAPVGTTTSGSSIIFTVSIRNTGSVNIDFGRTQVNASVSVYNRTAPEIGIWKQDICTLTTPLQNPLNVGSSMIVNFSCSNVGNITANYYVLRVTMGAVAKEVTFR
;
A
#
# COMPACT_ATOMS: atom_id res chain seq x y z
N MET A 1 -25.53 -67.97 19.00
CA MET A 1 -25.48 -66.63 18.38
C MET A 1 -24.50 -66.67 17.21
N MET A 2 -24.99 -66.79 15.97
CA MET A 2 -24.13 -66.83 14.78
C MET A 2 -23.72 -65.40 14.40
N LYS A 3 -22.43 -65.08 14.56
CA LYS A 3 -21.84 -63.86 13.99
C LYS A 3 -21.78 -64.05 12.47
N LYS A 4 -22.67 -63.39 11.72
CA LYS A 4 -22.56 -63.34 10.25
C LYS A 4 -21.33 -62.50 9.91
N GLY A 5 -20.27 -63.16 9.42
CA GLY A 5 -19.07 -62.47 8.94
C GLY A 5 -19.44 -61.64 7.71
N VAL A 6 -19.07 -60.35 7.73
CA VAL A 6 -19.17 -59.50 6.55
C VAL A 6 -18.28 -60.13 5.48
N SER A 7 -18.86 -60.45 4.31
CA SER A 7 -18.07 -60.98 3.20
C SER A 7 -16.96 -59.98 2.84
N PRO A 8 -15.68 -60.39 2.79
CA PRO A 8 -14.55 -59.50 2.52
C PRO A 8 -14.73 -58.67 1.23
N ILE A 9 -15.47 -59.20 0.26
CA ILE A 9 -15.81 -58.54 -1.00
C ILE A 9 -16.80 -57.38 -0.80
N ILE A 10 -17.78 -57.55 0.10
CA ILE A 10 -18.76 -56.51 0.38
C ILE A 10 -18.08 -55.35 1.12
N ALA A 11 -17.15 -55.65 2.02
CA ALA A 11 -16.39 -54.65 2.75
C ALA A 11 -15.53 -53.77 1.84
N THR A 12 -14.86 -54.35 0.83
CA THR A 12 -14.02 -53.57 -0.10
C THR A 12 -14.84 -52.67 -1.00
N ILE A 13 -15.98 -53.13 -1.52
CA ILE A 13 -16.88 -52.31 -2.34
C ILE A 13 -17.41 -51.12 -1.52
N LEU A 14 -17.81 -51.37 -0.28
CA LEU A 14 -18.34 -50.32 0.61
C LEU A 14 -17.24 -49.28 0.93
N LEU A 15 -16.01 -49.73 1.12
CA LEU A 15 -14.85 -48.85 1.33
C LEU A 15 -14.59 -47.95 0.11
N ILE A 16 -14.65 -48.51 -1.11
CA ILE A 16 -14.45 -47.74 -2.36
C ILE A 16 -15.52 -46.65 -2.53
N ILE A 17 -16.78 -46.95 -2.23
CA ILE A 17 -17.87 -45.97 -2.36
C ILE A 17 -17.66 -44.80 -1.40
N MET A 18 -17.21 -45.08 -0.17
CA MET A 18 -16.94 -44.04 0.82
C MET A 18 -15.76 -43.16 0.43
N THR A 19 -14.67 -43.73 -0.08
CA THR A 19 -13.51 -42.95 -0.52
C THR A 19 -13.84 -42.06 -1.71
N VAL A 20 -14.61 -42.56 -2.68
CA VAL A 20 -15.08 -41.75 -3.82
C VAL A 20 -16.03 -40.65 -3.36
N GLY A 21 -16.94 -40.94 -2.41
CA GLY A 21 -17.86 -39.94 -1.85
C GLY A 21 -17.13 -38.80 -1.13
N ILE A 22 -16.13 -39.13 -0.30
CA ILE A 22 -15.29 -38.14 0.39
C ILE A 22 -14.46 -37.34 -0.60
N ALA A 23 -13.88 -37.98 -1.63
CA ALA A 23 -13.10 -37.31 -2.66
C ALA A 23 -13.93 -36.29 -3.45
N ALA A 24 -15.16 -36.66 -3.83
CA ALA A 24 -16.08 -35.75 -4.52
C ALA A 24 -16.45 -34.55 -3.64
N LEU A 25 -16.74 -34.78 -2.35
CA LEU A 25 -17.03 -33.70 -1.41
C LEU A 25 -15.83 -32.77 -1.22
N MET A 26 -14.62 -33.31 -1.07
CA MET A 26 -13.39 -32.52 -0.98
C MET A 26 -13.14 -31.69 -2.24
N TYR A 27 -13.40 -32.25 -3.43
CA TYR A 27 -13.27 -31.51 -4.68
C TYR A 27 -14.22 -30.29 -4.72
N THR A 28 -15.49 -30.49 -4.35
CA THR A 28 -16.47 -29.39 -4.30
C THR A 28 -16.10 -28.32 -3.26
N TRP A 29 -15.59 -28.75 -2.10
CA TRP A 29 -15.17 -27.85 -1.04
C TRP A 29 -13.93 -27.03 -1.43
N MET A 30 -12.89 -27.69 -1.99
CA MET A 30 -11.70 -27.01 -2.50
C MET A 30 -12.01 -26.04 -3.64
N SER A 31 -12.88 -26.43 -4.57
CA SER A 31 -13.31 -25.57 -5.68
C SER A 31 -14.04 -24.32 -5.15
N GLY A 32 -14.93 -24.49 -4.17
CA GLY A 32 -15.61 -23.38 -3.50
C GLY A 32 -14.64 -22.45 -2.77
N MET A 33 -13.69 -23.01 -2.00
CA MET A 33 -12.66 -22.23 -1.30
C MET A 33 -11.77 -21.45 -2.28
N LEU A 34 -11.33 -22.08 -3.37
CA LEU A 34 -10.51 -21.42 -4.39
C LEU A 34 -11.27 -20.28 -5.05
N THR A 35 -12.55 -20.47 -5.36
CA THR A 35 -13.41 -19.42 -5.94
C THR A 35 -13.53 -18.21 -5.01
N GLN A 36 -13.75 -18.45 -3.72
CA GLN A 36 -13.80 -17.39 -2.71
C GLN A 36 -12.47 -16.64 -2.59
N LEU A 37 -11.34 -17.38 -2.55
CA LEU A 37 -10.01 -16.79 -2.50
C LEU A 37 -9.73 -15.91 -3.72
N THR A 38 -10.10 -16.39 -4.91
CA THR A 38 -9.90 -15.67 -6.18
C THR A 38 -10.76 -14.41 -6.26
N ALA A 39 -11.99 -14.46 -5.75
CA ALA A 39 -12.87 -13.30 -5.68
C ALA A 39 -12.34 -12.24 -4.69
N GLN A 40 -11.85 -12.66 -3.53
CA GLN A 40 -11.24 -11.76 -2.53
C GLN A 40 -9.97 -11.09 -3.07
N THR A 41 -9.06 -11.87 -3.69
CA THR A 41 -7.85 -11.31 -4.31
C THR A 41 -8.18 -10.38 -5.48
N GLY A 42 -9.17 -10.73 -6.32
CA GLY A 42 -9.63 -9.84 -7.39
C GLY A 42 -10.13 -8.49 -6.88
N GLN A 43 -10.91 -8.49 -5.79
CA GLN A 43 -11.37 -7.25 -5.14
C GLN A 43 -10.22 -6.44 -4.54
N GLN A 44 -9.24 -7.11 -3.91
CA GLN A 44 -8.10 -6.45 -3.28
C GLN A 44 -7.15 -5.82 -4.32
N ILE A 45 -6.99 -6.46 -5.48
CA ILE A 45 -6.23 -5.94 -6.62
C ILE A 45 -6.95 -4.70 -7.20
N LEU A 46 -8.25 -4.78 -7.43
CA LEU A 46 -9.04 -3.66 -7.94
C LEU A 46 -8.96 -2.45 -7.00
N GLN A 47 -9.04 -2.65 -5.69
CA GLN A 47 -8.87 -1.58 -4.70
C GLN A 47 -7.45 -0.98 -4.72
N SER A 48 -6.42 -1.81 -4.90
CA SER A 48 -5.03 -1.34 -4.98
C SER A 48 -4.74 -0.58 -6.28
N THR A 49 -5.37 -0.93 -7.41
CA THR A 49 -5.24 -0.18 -8.67
C THR A 49 -6.14 1.05 -8.74
N ALA A 50 -7.24 1.06 -7.99
CA ALA A 50 -8.17 2.19 -7.95
C ALA A 50 -7.62 3.33 -7.08
N PHE A 51 -6.74 3.04 -6.13
CA PHE A 51 -6.07 4.04 -5.31
C PHE A 51 -4.75 4.48 -5.96
N ASP A 52 -4.71 5.68 -6.52
CA ASP A 52 -3.46 6.26 -7.03
C ASP A 52 -3.46 7.79 -6.86
N PHE A 53 -2.27 8.36 -6.82
CA PHE A 53 -2.08 9.79 -6.68
C PHE A 53 -0.82 10.28 -7.39
N SER A 54 -0.81 11.56 -7.68
CA SER A 54 0.35 12.29 -8.19
C SER A 54 0.81 13.32 -7.17
N VAL A 55 2.12 13.55 -7.10
CA VAL A 55 2.73 14.56 -6.24
C VAL A 55 3.57 15.48 -7.11
N ALA A 56 3.37 16.78 -6.95
CA ALA A 56 4.15 17.81 -7.63
C ALA A 56 4.79 18.77 -6.61
N PRO A 57 6.01 19.26 -6.86
CA PRO A 57 6.66 20.21 -5.97
C PRO A 57 6.01 21.59 -6.17
N VAL A 58 5.66 22.27 -5.08
CA VAL A 58 5.15 23.64 -5.12
C VAL A 58 6.22 24.62 -4.66
N GLY A 59 6.91 24.29 -3.56
CA GLY A 59 8.00 25.12 -3.05
C GLY A 59 8.58 24.61 -1.74
N THR A 60 9.62 25.28 -1.28
CA THR A 60 10.26 25.03 0.01
C THR A 60 10.36 26.32 0.80
N THR A 61 10.10 26.27 2.10
CA THR A 61 10.30 27.40 3.01
C THR A 61 11.08 26.94 4.23
N THR A 62 11.88 27.83 4.80
CA THR A 62 12.66 27.54 6.01
C THR A 62 11.95 28.14 7.22
N SER A 63 11.74 27.33 8.26
CA SER A 63 11.16 27.78 9.53
C SER A 63 12.10 27.36 10.66
N GLY A 64 12.97 28.28 11.09
CA GLY A 64 14.02 27.98 12.05
C GLY A 64 15.03 26.97 11.51
N SER A 65 15.21 25.85 12.23
CA SER A 65 16.09 24.74 11.83
C SER A 65 15.39 23.67 10.96
N SER A 66 14.10 23.82 10.70
CA SER A 66 13.30 22.89 9.90
C SER A 66 13.03 23.45 8.50
N ILE A 67 12.94 22.57 7.52
CA ILE A 67 12.52 22.90 6.15
C ILE A 67 11.09 22.39 5.96
N ILE A 68 10.22 23.27 5.48
CA ILE A 68 8.85 22.96 5.11
C ILE A 68 8.81 22.73 3.59
N PHE A 69 8.51 21.51 3.19
CA PHE A 69 8.27 21.13 1.81
C PHE A 69 6.78 21.27 1.51
N THR A 70 6.45 22.15 0.57
CA THR A 70 5.09 22.36 0.09
C THR A 70 4.91 21.53 -1.18
N VAL A 71 3.96 20.60 -1.17
CA VAL A 71 3.68 19.71 -2.30
C VAL A 71 2.21 19.77 -2.65
N SER A 72 1.89 19.61 -3.93
CA SER A 72 0.52 19.44 -4.41
C SER A 72 0.27 17.95 -4.60
N ILE A 73 -0.67 17.39 -3.84
CA ILE A 73 -1.14 16.03 -3.99
C ILE A 73 -2.42 16.06 -4.82
N ARG A 74 -2.46 15.30 -5.91
CA ARG A 74 -3.65 15.12 -6.74
C ARG A 74 -4.11 13.68 -6.72
N ASN A 75 -5.39 13.47 -6.50
CA ASN A 75 -5.98 12.14 -6.64
C ASN A 75 -6.14 11.82 -8.14
N THR A 76 -5.36 10.87 -8.62
CA THR A 76 -5.39 10.37 -10.00
C THR A 76 -5.98 8.98 -10.13
N GLY A 77 -6.40 8.40 -9.00
CA GLY A 77 -7.08 7.12 -8.94
C GLY A 77 -8.54 7.21 -9.38
N SER A 78 -9.26 6.12 -9.15
CA SER A 78 -10.69 5.98 -9.44
C SER A 78 -11.58 6.04 -8.20
N VAL A 79 -11.00 6.18 -7.00
CA VAL A 79 -11.73 6.32 -5.73
C VAL A 79 -11.27 7.55 -4.94
N ASN A 80 -12.16 8.12 -4.14
CA ASN A 80 -11.83 9.23 -3.26
C ASN A 80 -10.86 8.78 -2.15
N ILE A 81 -9.88 9.62 -1.81
CA ILE A 81 -8.91 9.34 -0.75
C ILE A 81 -9.47 9.87 0.57
N ASP A 82 -9.82 8.97 1.48
CA ASP A 82 -10.25 9.31 2.84
C ASP A 82 -9.04 9.36 3.79
N PHE A 83 -8.66 10.57 4.23
CA PHE A 83 -7.55 10.79 5.15
C PHE A 83 -7.84 10.38 6.60
N GLY A 84 -9.10 10.13 6.95
CA GLY A 84 -9.45 9.53 8.25
C GLY A 84 -9.10 8.03 8.33
N ARG A 85 -8.96 7.38 7.18
CA ARG A 85 -8.63 5.94 7.05
C ARG A 85 -7.26 5.69 6.44
N THR A 86 -6.73 6.67 5.72
CA THR A 86 -5.46 6.55 5.00
C THR A 86 -4.39 7.40 5.67
N GLN A 87 -3.39 6.75 6.25
CA GLN A 87 -2.26 7.46 6.83
C GLN A 87 -1.40 8.09 5.73
N VAL A 88 -1.01 9.35 5.92
CA VAL A 88 -0.09 10.10 5.04
C VAL A 88 1.22 10.29 5.78
N ASN A 89 2.29 9.75 5.23
CA ASN A 89 3.65 9.85 5.76
C ASN A 89 4.56 10.43 4.70
N ALA A 90 5.56 11.21 5.11
CA ALA A 90 6.59 11.67 4.20
C ALA A 90 7.98 11.45 4.82
N SER A 91 8.94 11.11 3.96
CA SER A 91 10.36 11.08 4.30
C SER A 91 11.14 11.83 3.25
N VAL A 92 12.28 12.38 3.64
CA VAL A 92 13.13 13.14 2.74
C VAL A 92 14.54 12.57 2.76
N SER A 93 15.08 12.35 1.56
CA SER A 93 16.47 11.99 1.35
C SER A 93 17.20 13.21 0.77
N VAL A 94 18.27 13.61 1.44
CA VAL A 94 19.08 14.77 1.10
C VAL A 94 20.34 14.30 0.40
N TYR A 95 20.69 14.96 -0.68
CA TYR A 95 21.88 14.67 -1.44
C TYR A 95 22.68 15.95 -1.67
N ASN A 96 24.00 15.82 -1.64
CA ASN A 96 24.89 16.95 -1.89
C ASN A 96 24.97 17.25 -3.40
N ARG A 97 24.80 18.52 -3.80
CA ARG A 97 24.90 18.92 -5.21
C ARG A 97 26.32 18.81 -5.76
N THR A 98 27.35 19.00 -4.94
CA THR A 98 28.74 19.02 -5.38
C THR A 98 29.43 17.66 -5.32
N ALA A 99 28.82 16.69 -4.64
CA ALA A 99 29.36 15.33 -4.51
C ALA A 99 28.22 14.28 -4.54
N PRO A 100 27.48 14.18 -5.66
CA PRO A 100 26.34 13.26 -5.79
C PRO A 100 26.74 11.78 -5.69
N GLU A 101 28.00 11.43 -5.98
CA GLU A 101 28.55 10.07 -5.89
C GLU A 101 28.57 9.48 -4.48
N ILE A 102 28.49 10.34 -3.45
CA ILE A 102 28.42 9.92 -2.04
C ILE A 102 27.03 9.31 -1.72
N GLY A 103 26.03 9.54 -2.56
CA GLY A 103 24.66 9.07 -2.34
C GLY A 103 23.93 9.91 -1.29
N ILE A 104 23.08 9.25 -0.49
CA ILE A 104 22.24 9.92 0.51
C ILE A 104 23.12 10.49 1.62
N TRP A 105 23.18 11.82 1.72
CA TRP A 105 23.93 12.52 2.75
C TRP A 105 23.20 12.53 4.09
N LYS A 106 21.88 12.75 4.06
CA LYS A 106 21.01 12.72 5.24
C LYS A 106 19.62 12.20 4.87
N GLN A 107 18.92 11.67 5.86
CA GLN A 107 17.51 11.30 5.73
C GLN A 107 16.75 11.71 6.98
N ASP A 108 15.51 12.16 6.81
CA ASP A 108 14.62 12.42 7.94
C ASP A 108 13.18 12.04 7.61
N ILE A 109 12.38 11.83 8.66
CA ILE A 109 10.93 11.63 8.56
C ILE A 109 10.26 12.98 8.79
N CYS A 110 9.39 13.38 7.87
CA CYS A 110 8.73 14.67 7.91
C CYS A 110 7.37 14.56 8.61
N THR A 111 7.03 15.59 9.37
CA THR A 111 5.72 15.74 10.00
C THR A 111 4.79 16.52 9.09
N LEU A 112 3.58 16.00 8.88
CA LEU A 112 2.54 16.72 8.17
C LEU A 112 2.04 17.89 9.04
N THR A 113 2.09 19.11 8.53
CA THR A 113 1.63 20.31 9.24
C THR A 113 0.28 20.82 8.76
N THR A 114 -0.17 20.40 7.57
CA THR A 114 -1.50 20.74 7.04
C THR A 114 -2.55 19.76 7.56
N PRO A 115 -3.64 20.22 8.19
CA PRO A 115 -4.72 19.35 8.63
C PRO A 115 -5.47 18.75 7.44
N LEU A 116 -5.63 17.43 7.42
CA LEU A 116 -6.40 16.69 6.42
C LEU A 116 -7.76 16.32 7.00
N GLN A 117 -8.78 17.15 6.73
CA GLN A 117 -10.11 16.98 7.34
C GLN A 117 -11.15 16.39 6.37
N ASN A 118 -11.00 16.63 5.07
CA ASN A 118 -11.96 16.21 4.05
C ASN A 118 -11.33 15.21 3.09
N PRO A 119 -12.09 14.21 2.59
CA PRO A 119 -11.59 13.29 1.59
C PRO A 119 -11.20 14.03 0.30
N LEU A 120 -10.10 13.61 -0.32
CA LEU A 120 -9.65 14.14 -1.61
C LEU A 120 -10.38 13.41 -2.74
N ASN A 121 -11.34 14.12 -3.35
CA ASN A 121 -12.12 13.58 -4.46
C ASN A 121 -11.25 13.28 -5.69
N VAL A 122 -11.67 12.31 -6.50
CA VAL A 122 -11.00 11.96 -7.76
C VAL A 122 -10.85 13.19 -8.66
N GLY A 123 -9.65 13.38 -9.21
CA GLY A 123 -9.32 14.49 -10.10
C GLY A 123 -8.96 15.80 -9.40
N SER A 124 -9.30 15.94 -8.11
CA SER A 124 -8.99 17.12 -7.29
C SER A 124 -7.56 17.09 -6.75
N SER A 125 -7.02 18.27 -6.50
CA SER A 125 -5.71 18.46 -5.88
C SER A 125 -5.82 19.27 -4.60
N MET A 126 -4.89 19.02 -3.68
CA MET A 126 -4.70 19.82 -2.48
C MET A 126 -3.22 20.09 -2.23
N ILE A 127 -2.95 21.20 -1.55
CA ILE A 127 -1.60 21.55 -1.14
C ILE A 127 -1.41 21.10 0.30
N VAL A 128 -0.32 20.39 0.55
CA VAL A 128 0.08 19.94 1.88
C VAL A 128 1.52 20.33 2.17
N ASN A 129 1.76 20.59 3.45
CA ASN A 129 3.05 21.03 3.96
C ASN A 129 3.63 19.93 4.85
N PHE A 130 4.88 19.56 4.57
CA PHE A 130 5.63 18.60 5.37
C PHE A 130 6.84 19.30 5.99
N SER A 131 6.95 19.28 7.30
CA SER A 131 8.09 19.84 8.04
C SER A 131 9.09 18.73 8.35
N CYS A 132 10.32 18.86 7.86
CA CYS A 132 11.41 17.94 8.15
C CYS A 132 12.51 18.69 8.90
N SER A 133 13.14 18.05 9.88
CA SER A 133 14.22 18.64 10.66
C SER A 133 15.56 18.05 10.23
N ASN A 134 16.68 18.65 10.62
CA ASN A 134 18.03 18.09 10.39
C ASN A 134 18.47 17.90 8.91
N VAL A 135 17.72 18.43 7.94
CA VAL A 135 17.91 18.20 6.50
C VAL A 135 18.95 19.13 5.83
N GLY A 136 19.67 19.94 6.61
CA GLY A 136 20.72 20.82 6.09
C GLY A 136 20.18 22.07 5.37
N ASN A 137 21.03 22.75 4.58
CA ASN A 137 20.68 24.02 3.93
C ASN A 137 20.17 23.79 2.48
N ILE A 138 19.08 24.47 2.13
CA ILE A 138 18.40 24.40 0.82
C ILE A 138 19.28 24.78 -0.37
N THR A 139 20.31 25.60 -0.18
CA THR A 139 21.14 26.12 -1.27
C THR A 139 22.20 25.16 -1.79
N ALA A 140 22.65 24.22 -0.94
CA ALA A 140 23.77 23.32 -1.25
C ALA A 140 23.34 21.89 -1.63
N ASN A 141 22.07 21.55 -1.41
CA ASN A 141 21.57 20.18 -1.53
C ASN A 141 20.45 20.07 -2.55
N TYR A 142 20.18 18.86 -3.03
CA TYR A 142 18.92 18.52 -3.67
C TYR A 142 18.19 17.52 -2.78
N TYR A 143 16.86 17.62 -2.75
CA TYR A 143 16.01 16.87 -1.84
C TYR A 143 15.09 15.97 -2.63
N VAL A 144 14.99 14.70 -2.24
CA VAL A 144 13.97 13.79 -2.76
C VAL A 144 13.00 13.52 -1.62
N LEU A 145 11.80 14.07 -1.73
CA LEU A 145 10.72 13.83 -0.78
C LEU A 145 9.89 12.65 -1.30
N ARG A 146 9.79 11.60 -0.49
CA ARG A 146 8.92 10.45 -0.71
C ARG A 146 7.66 10.61 0.13
N VAL A 147 6.52 10.80 -0.52
CA VAL A 147 5.21 10.85 0.12
C VAL A 147 4.55 9.49 -0.05
N THR A 148 4.14 8.90 1.06
CA THR A 148 3.45 7.60 1.13
C THR A 148 2.04 7.80 1.66
N MET A 149 1.05 7.28 0.95
CA MET A 149 -0.34 7.24 1.39
C MET A 149 -0.85 5.81 1.28
N GLY A 150 -1.18 5.18 2.41
CA GLY A 150 -1.50 3.76 2.45
C GLY A 150 -0.34 2.91 1.91
N ALA A 151 -0.60 2.11 0.86
CA ALA A 151 0.39 1.24 0.22
C ALA A 151 1.15 1.89 -0.94
N VAL A 152 0.76 3.10 -1.37
CA VAL A 152 1.33 3.76 -2.55
C VAL A 152 2.29 4.86 -2.10
N ALA A 153 3.46 4.90 -2.72
CA ALA A 153 4.44 5.96 -2.50
C ALA A 153 4.79 6.65 -3.82
N LYS A 154 4.98 7.97 -3.76
CA LYS A 154 5.43 8.80 -4.88
C LYS A 154 6.56 9.68 -4.40
N GLU A 155 7.50 9.92 -5.30
CA GLU A 155 8.67 10.74 -5.02
C GLU A 155 8.61 12.03 -5.80
N VAL A 156 9.12 13.09 -5.19
CA VAL A 156 9.22 14.40 -5.80
C VAL A 156 10.55 15.03 -5.42
N THR A 157 11.22 15.63 -6.40
CA THR A 157 12.52 16.26 -6.19
C THR A 157 12.37 17.76 -6.05
N PHE A 158 13.02 18.32 -5.04
CA PHE A 158 13.21 19.75 -4.86
C PHE A 158 14.67 20.10 -5.13
N ARG A 159 14.85 21.19 -5.88
CA ARG A 159 16.14 21.81 -6.15
C ARG A 159 16.27 23.01 -5.22
#